data_AF-A0A9W7AWK6-F1
#
_entry.id   AF-A0A9W7AWK6-F1
#
_cell.length_a   1.000
_cell.length_b   1.000
_cell.length_c   1.000
_cell.angle_alpha   90.00
_cell.angle_beta   90.00
_cell.angle_gamma   90.00
#
_symmetry.space_group_name_H-M   'P 1'
#
loop_
_entity.id
_entity.type
_entity.pdbx_description
1 polymer ?
#
loop_
_entity_poly.entity_id
_entity_poly.type
_entity_poly.pdbx_seq_one_letter_code
_entity_poly.pdbx_strand_id
1 'polypeptide(L)'
;MVREFALQSQLAYASATLGTGVVSLLLQLVLTFEFHGKEGWWSILREMLFVVLLIKPGIDASRVIKKRKRRVNSILDPHTEMLIFKSIELVLEVIPGAII
;
A
#
# COMPACT_ATOMS: atom_id res chain seq x y z
N MET A 1 16.21 28.37 21.62
CA MET A 1 16.70 27.09 22.20
C MET A 1 15.61 26.02 22.37
N VAL A 2 14.70 26.09 23.36
CA VAL A 2 13.71 24.99 23.60
C VAL A 2 12.73 24.79 22.44
N ARG A 3 12.29 25.88 21.79
CA ARG A 3 11.39 25.82 20.61
C ARG A 3 12.08 25.27 19.35
N GLU A 4 13.38 25.49 19.20
CA GLU A 4 14.15 24.99 18.04
C GLU A 4 14.41 23.48 18.16
N PHE A 5 14.69 23.00 19.38
CA PHE A 5 14.79 21.56 19.66
C PHE A 5 13.46 20.81 19.43
N ALA A 6 12.34 21.42 19.78
CA ALA A 6 11.01 20.87 19.51
C ALA A 6 10.70 20.83 18.01
N LEU A 7 11.10 21.84 17.24
CA LEU A 7 10.94 21.84 15.78
C LEU A 7 11.83 20.80 15.09
N GLN A 8 13.09 20.69 15.52
CA GLN A 8 14.06 19.78 14.91
C GLN A 8 13.69 18.30 15.16
N SER A 9 13.17 18.00 16.35
CA SER A 9 12.60 16.69 16.65
C SER A 9 11.32 16.43 15.86
N GLN A 10 10.38 17.38 15.80
CA GLN A 10 9.15 17.22 14.99
C GLN A 10 9.41 17.02 13.49
N LEU A 11 10.43 17.69 12.93
CA LEU A 11 10.84 17.47 11.55
C LEU A 11 11.46 16.08 11.35
N ALA A 12 12.19 15.57 12.33
CA ALA A 12 12.70 14.20 12.30
C ALA A 12 11.56 13.17 12.35
N TYR A 13 10.56 13.37 13.22
CA TYR A 13 9.36 12.52 13.28
C TYR A 13 8.58 12.56 11.96
N ALA A 14 8.30 13.76 11.42
CA ALA A 14 7.57 13.92 10.17
C ALA A 14 8.27 13.25 8.99
N SER A 15 9.59 13.42 8.87
CA SER A 15 10.37 12.78 7.79
C SER A 15 10.43 11.26 7.93
N ALA A 16 10.46 10.73 9.16
CA ALA A 16 10.43 9.29 9.41
C ALA A 16 9.08 8.68 9.03
N THR A 17 7.96 9.25 9.47
CA THR A 17 6.60 8.76 9.13
C THR A 17 6.32 8.84 7.63
N LEU A 18 6.77 9.90 6.97
CA LEU A 18 6.66 10.02 5.52
C LEU A 18 7.53 8.99 4.80
N GLY A 19 8.75 8.74 5.29
CA GLY A 19 9.65 7.72 4.75
C GLY A 19 9.04 6.33 4.81
N THR A 20 8.44 5.97 5.94
CA THR A 20 7.80 4.66 6.13
C THR A 20 6.57 4.47 5.24
N GLY A 21 5.76 5.52 5.03
CA GLY A 21 4.64 5.51 4.08
C GLY A 21 5.09 5.43 2.61
N VAL A 22 6.19 6.09 2.24
CA VAL A 22 6.76 5.97 0.88
C VAL A 22 7.28 4.55 0.64
N VAL A 23 7.96 3.95 1.63
CA VAL A 23 8.43 2.56 1.53
C VAL A 23 7.26 1.58 1.42
N SER A 24 6.17 1.79 2.17
CA SER A 24 4.96 0.98 2.07
C SER A 24 4.39 1.05 0.64
N LEU A 25 4.20 2.25 0.10
CA LEU A 25 3.72 2.50 -1.27
C LEU A 25 4.59 1.83 -2.35
N LEU A 26 5.91 1.96 -2.24
CA LEU A 26 6.85 1.36 -3.21
C LEU A 26 6.76 -0.16 -3.19
N LEU A 27 6.68 -0.78 -2.01
CA LEU A 27 6.53 -2.23 -1.90
C LEU A 27 5.18 -2.68 -2.48
N GLN A 28 4.11 -1.92 -2.24
CA GLN A 28 2.79 -2.23 -2.80
C GLN A 28 2.78 -2.13 -4.35
N LEU A 29 3.54 -1.19 -4.94
CA LEU A 29 3.69 -1.08 -6.39
C LEU A 29 4.41 -2.28 -7.00
N VAL A 30 5.52 -2.70 -6.38
CA VAL A 30 6.30 -3.87 -6.85
C VAL A 30 5.43 -5.14 -6.80
N LEU A 31 4.75 -5.38 -5.69
CA LEU A 31 3.89 -6.56 -5.55
C LEU A 31 2.69 -6.53 -6.49
N THR A 32 2.11 -5.35 -6.73
CA THR A 32 1.03 -5.19 -7.72
C THR A 32 1.50 -5.58 -9.12
N PHE A 33 2.72 -5.18 -9.49
CA PHE A 33 3.33 -5.56 -10.77
C PHE A 33 3.58 -7.07 -10.87
N GLU A 34 4.14 -7.69 -9.82
CA GLU A 34 4.38 -9.14 -9.79
C GLU A 34 3.09 -9.95 -9.87
N PHE A 35 2.06 -9.58 -9.10
CA PHE A 35 0.79 -10.32 -9.05
C PHE A 35 -0.08 -10.15 -10.30
N HIS A 36 0.01 -9.01 -10.99
CA HIS A 36 -0.78 -8.71 -12.19
C HIS A 36 -0.01 -8.80 -13.50
N GLY A 37 1.28 -9.17 -13.46
CA GLY A 37 2.17 -9.22 -14.64
C GLY A 37 1.64 -10.05 -15.82
N LYS A 38 0.71 -10.99 -15.55
CA LYS A 38 0.13 -11.92 -16.54
C LYS A 38 -1.29 -11.54 -17.02
N GLU A 39 -1.89 -10.49 -16.47
CA GLU A 39 -3.26 -10.05 -16.82
C GLU A 39 -3.33 -9.02 -17.96
N GLY A 40 -2.18 -8.55 -18.42
CA GLY A 40 -2.06 -7.55 -19.48
C GLY A 40 -1.79 -6.14 -18.98
N TRP A 41 -1.08 -5.37 -19.81
CA TRP A 41 -0.51 -4.07 -19.46
C TRP A 41 -1.55 -3.04 -18.97
N TRP A 42 -2.74 -3.02 -19.57
CA TRP A 42 -3.83 -2.13 -19.15
C TRP A 42 -4.41 -2.48 -17.77
N SER A 43 -4.41 -3.76 -17.39
CA SER A 43 -4.85 -4.17 -16.05
C SER A 43 -3.83 -3.67 -15.01
N ILE A 44 -2.54 -3.88 -15.28
CA ILE A 44 -1.43 -3.46 -14.41
C ILE A 44 -1.44 -1.94 -14.20
N LEU A 45 -1.51 -1.15 -15.28
CA LEU A 45 -1.55 0.32 -15.17
C LEU A 45 -2.71 0.82 -14.31
N ARG A 46 -3.90 0.20 -14.46
CA ARG A 46 -5.06 0.57 -13.65
C ARG A 46 -4.86 0.22 -12.17
N GLU A 47 -4.30 -0.95 -11.85
CA GLU A 47 -4.03 -1.31 -10.46
C GLU A 47 -2.93 -0.42 -9.86
N MET A 48 -1.87 -0.11 -10.62
CA MET A 48 -0.83 0.84 -10.19
C MET A 48 -1.41 2.23 -9.92
N LEU A 49 -2.36 2.69 -10.72
CA LEU A 49 -3.06 3.95 -10.47
C LEU A 49 -3.85 3.91 -9.15
N PHE A 50 -4.49 2.78 -8.82
CA PHE A 50 -5.18 2.63 -7.53
C PHE A 50 -4.22 2.62 -6.33
N VAL A 51 -3.01 2.08 -6.49
CA VAL A 51 -1.95 2.15 -5.46
C VAL A 51 -1.50 3.59 -5.26
N VAL A 52 -1.15 4.30 -6.33
CA VAL A 52 -0.66 5.70 -6.26
C VAL A 52 -1.72 6.64 -5.70
N LEU A 53 -3.00 6.43 -6.03
CA LEU A 53 -4.10 7.23 -5.48
C LEU A 53 -4.49 6.83 -4.05
N LEU A 54 -3.86 5.80 -3.46
CA LEU A 54 -4.21 5.25 -2.14
C LEU A 54 -5.65 4.71 -2.03
N ILE A 55 -6.28 4.39 -3.17
CA ILE A 55 -7.67 3.89 -3.22
C ILE A 55 -7.73 2.35 -3.29
N LYS A 56 -6.60 1.68 -3.55
CA LYS A 56 -6.49 0.22 -3.62
C LYS A 56 -7.17 -0.54 -2.46
N PRO A 57 -7.01 -0.19 -1.17
CA PRO A 57 -7.65 -0.92 -0.08
C PRO A 57 -9.20 -0.92 -0.18
N GLY A 58 -9.79 0.20 -0.60
CA GLY A 58 -11.25 0.30 -0.77
C GLY A 58 -11.75 -0.48 -1.99
N ILE A 59 -10.98 -0.46 -3.07
CA ILE A 59 -11.31 -1.20 -4.29
C ILE A 59 -11.22 -2.71 -4.06
N ASP A 60 -10.17 -3.17 -3.38
CA ASP A 60 -9.96 -4.58 -3.09
C ASP A 60 -11.01 -5.09 -2.09
N ALA A 61 -11.37 -4.31 -1.07
CA ALA A 61 -12.50 -4.62 -0.19
C ALA A 61 -13.82 -4.74 -0.97
N SER A 62 -14.09 -3.82 -1.91
CA SER A 62 -15.29 -3.90 -2.77
C SER A 62 -15.31 -5.17 -3.62
N ARG A 63 -14.14 -5.63 -4.11
CA ARG A 63 -14.02 -6.86 -4.90
C ARG A 63 -14.28 -8.11 -4.06
N VAL A 64 -13.80 -8.14 -2.82
CA VAL A 64 -14.03 -9.23 -1.86
C VAL A 64 -15.51 -9.33 -1.51
N ILE A 65 -16.17 -8.20 -1.19
CA ILE A 65 -17.61 -8.16 -0.87
C ILE A 65 -18.45 -8.63 -2.05
N LYS A 66 -18.09 -8.22 -3.27
CA LYS A 66 -18.80 -8.63 -4.49
C LYS A 66 -18.51 -10.08 -4.90
N LYS A 67 -17.70 -10.83 -4.13
CA LYS A 67 -17.26 -12.20 -4.42
C LYS A 67 -16.79 -12.37 -5.87
N ARG A 68 -16.12 -11.35 -6.43
CA ARG A 68 -15.62 -11.46 -7.81
C ARG A 68 -14.65 -12.65 -7.87
N LYS A 69 -14.87 -13.54 -8.84
CA LYS A 69 -13.98 -14.67 -9.09
C LYS A 69 -12.58 -14.16 -9.43
N ARG A 70 -11.57 -14.98 -9.12
CA ARG A 70 -10.18 -14.78 -9.56
C ARG A 70 -10.16 -14.40 -11.03
N ARG A 71 -9.51 -13.29 -11.34
CA ARG A 71 -9.34 -12.82 -12.73
C ARG A 71 -8.53 -13.85 -13.51
N VAL A 72 -8.83 -13.98 -14.80
CA VAL A 72 -8.09 -14.85 -15.71
C VAL A 72 -6.63 -14.38 -15.72
N ASN A 73 -5.72 -15.26 -15.31
CA ASN A 73 -4.27 -15.04 -15.14
C ASN A 73 -3.80 -14.29 -13.88
N SER A 74 -4.68 -13.89 -12.95
CA SER A 74 -4.21 -13.41 -11.62
C SER A 74 -3.45 -14.53 -10.93
N ILE A 75 -2.39 -14.22 -10.18
CA ILE A 75 -1.70 -15.19 -9.32
C ILE A 75 -2.51 -15.47 -8.06
N LEU A 76 -3.22 -14.47 -7.51
CA LEU A 76 -3.89 -14.54 -6.21
C LEU A 76 -5.41 -14.35 -6.31
N ASP A 77 -6.11 -14.91 -5.34
CA ASP A 77 -7.53 -14.58 -5.12
C ASP A 77 -7.66 -13.18 -4.49
N PRO A 78 -8.75 -12.43 -4.79
CA PRO A 78 -8.93 -11.05 -4.31
C PRO A 78 -8.86 -10.91 -2.77
N HIS A 79 -9.25 -11.95 -2.04
CA HIS A 79 -9.19 -11.95 -0.58
C HIS A 79 -7.74 -12.05 -0.07
N THR A 80 -6.95 -12.96 -0.64
CA THR A 80 -5.54 -13.15 -0.29
C THR A 80 -4.72 -11.93 -0.66
N GLU A 81 -5.00 -11.35 -1.84
CA GLU A 81 -4.37 -10.11 -2.29
C GLU A 81 -4.63 -8.97 -1.29
N MET A 82 -5.90 -8.75 -0.92
CA MET A 82 -6.28 -7.71 0.05
C MET A 82 -5.59 -7.92 1.41
N LEU A 83 -5.50 -9.16 1.89
CA LEU A 83 -4.80 -9.47 3.15
C LEU A 83 -3.32 -9.11 3.09
N ILE A 84 -2.62 -9.50 2.01
CA ILE A 84 -1.19 -9.20 1.85
C ILE A 84 -0.95 -7.69 1.86
N PHE A 85 -1.70 -6.93 1.08
CA PHE A 85 -1.56 -5.48 1.03
C PHE A 85 -1.87 -4.82 2.38
N LYS A 86 -2.91 -5.30 3.08
CA LYS A 86 -3.24 -4.77 4.41
C LYS A 86 -2.20 -5.10 5.47
N SER A 87 -1.62 -6.30 5.43
CA SER A 87 -0.52 -6.67 6.32
C SER A 87 0.71 -5.79 6.11
N ILE A 88 1.02 -5.44 4.86
CA ILE A 88 2.14 -4.55 4.53
C ILE A 88 1.88 -3.13 5.05
N GLU A 89 0.69 -2.60 4.84
CA GLU A 89 0.28 -1.29 5.36
C GLU A 89 0.39 -1.25 6.90
N LEU A 90 -0.06 -2.30 7.58
CA LEU A 90 0.05 -2.40 9.03
C LEU A 90 1.50 -2.41 9.50
N VAL A 91 2.36 -3.22 8.89
CA VAL A 91 3.76 -3.41 9.32
C VAL A 91 4.64 -2.22 8.96
N LEU A 92 4.42 -1.59 7.81
CA LEU A 92 5.31 -0.55 7.30
C LEU A 92 4.82 0.87 7.56
N GLU A 93 3.54 1.08 7.87
CA GLU A 93 3.01 2.43 8.04
C GLU A 93 2.37 2.61 9.41
N VAL A 94 1.46 1.72 9.79
CA VAL A 94 0.68 1.87 11.03
C VAL A 94 1.52 1.60 12.28
N ILE A 95 2.31 0.52 12.30
CA ILE A 95 3.16 0.18 13.45
C ILE A 95 4.29 1.20 13.63
N PRO A 96 5.09 1.56 12.60
CA PRO A 96 6.13 2.57 12.74
C PRO A 96 5.55 3.94 13.10
N GLY A 97 4.44 4.35 12.48
CA GLY A 97 3.77 5.60 12.80
C GLY A 97 3.15 5.66 14.21
N ALA A 98 2.97 4.52 14.89
CA ALA A 98 2.50 4.47 16.27
C ALA A 98 3.65 4.49 17.30
N ILE A 99 4.87 4.13 16.90
CA ILE A 99 6.04 4.01 17.81
C ILE A 99 6.98 5.22 17.68
N ILE A 100 7.10 5.77 16.47
CA ILE A 100 7.93 6.93 16.13
C ILE A 100 7.19 8.20 16.49
#